data_AF-A0A969JNR1-F1
#
_entry.id   AF-A0A969JNR1-F1
#
_cell.length_a   1.000
_cell.length_b   1.000
_cell.length_c   1.000
_cell.angle_alpha   90.00
_cell.angle_beta   90.00
_cell.angle_gamma   90.00
#
_symmetry.space_group_name_H-M   'P 1'
#
loop_
_entity.id
_entity.type
_entity.pdbx_description
1 polymer ?
#
loop_
_entity_poly.entity_id
_entity_poly.type
_entity_poly.pdbx_seq_one_letter_code
_entity_poly.pdbx_strand_id
1 'polypeptide(L)'
;MFATYGGPFTRPFFSRRIGLAFDSSTGQYIQNRIIYGARLSGNVTNKWRVGLLNMQGAADDEIALPSYNYTVAAAQRRVGSNSNIRGLFINKQDFQNSDDYDRVIGGDYNYNFKSNKYTGSVYYHQQLNNQFKGHELDSGLFSHGFDFNYNTPELRASYYHTIVGIIITHK
;
A
#
# COMPACT_ATOMS: atom_id res chain seq x y z
N MET A 1 -5.80 5.28 7.96
CA MET A 1 -5.39 6.02 6.75
C MET A 1 -4.36 5.23 5.95
N PHE A 2 -3.19 4.89 6.48
CA PHE A 2 -2.12 4.22 5.73
C PHE A 2 -2.36 2.74 5.37
N ALA A 3 -3.24 2.02 6.10
CA ALA A 3 -3.36 0.57 6.03
C ALA A 3 -4.70 0.06 5.43
N THR A 4 -5.49 0.96 4.84
CA THR A 4 -6.86 0.66 4.39
C THR A 4 -7.03 0.88 2.89
N TYR A 5 -5.96 0.78 2.12
CA TYR A 5 -6.01 0.87 0.65
C TYR A 5 -6.20 -0.53 0.07
N GLY A 6 -7.01 -0.65 -0.99
CA GLY A 6 -7.32 -1.91 -1.66
C GLY A 6 -8.31 -2.80 -0.89
N GLY A 7 -8.57 -3.99 -1.44
CA GLY A 7 -9.45 -5.00 -0.85
C GLY A 7 -8.81 -5.69 0.38
N PRO A 8 -9.57 -6.46 1.16
CA PRO A 8 -9.05 -7.18 2.34
C PRO A 8 -7.81 -8.05 2.06
N PHE A 9 -7.70 -8.60 0.84
CA PHE A 9 -6.66 -9.54 0.43
C PHE A 9 -5.55 -8.92 -0.43
N THR A 10 -5.64 -7.64 -0.81
CA THR A 10 -4.74 -6.98 -1.77
C THR A 10 -4.15 -5.69 -1.25
N ARG A 11 -4.12 -5.53 0.08
CA ARG A 11 -3.56 -4.33 0.68
C ARG A 11 -2.05 -4.28 0.41
N PRO A 12 -1.55 -3.22 -0.23
CA PRO A 12 -0.14 -3.15 -0.65
C PRO A 12 0.80 -2.95 0.53
N PHE A 13 0.26 -2.52 1.68
CA PHE A 13 1.06 -2.22 2.84
C PHE A 13 0.30 -2.43 4.15
N PHE A 14 1.03 -2.98 5.10
CA PHE A 14 0.60 -3.10 6.48
C PHE A 14 1.67 -2.46 7.36
N SER A 15 1.36 -1.33 8.00
CA SER A 15 2.29 -0.63 8.89
C SER A 15 2.87 -1.53 9.98
N ARG A 16 2.11 -2.55 10.39
CA ARG A 16 2.49 -3.59 11.35
C ARG A 16 3.63 -4.52 10.90
N ARG A 17 4.06 -4.48 9.63
CA ARG A 17 5.22 -5.23 9.15
C ARG A 17 6.51 -4.40 9.15
N ILE A 18 6.44 -3.09 9.34
CA ILE A 18 7.68 -2.30 9.54
C ILE A 18 8.21 -2.61 10.94
N GLY A 19 9.48 -2.99 11.01
CA GLY A 19 10.10 -3.50 12.24
C GLY A 19 10.05 -5.02 12.39
N LEU A 20 9.67 -5.74 11.33
CA LEU A 20 9.85 -7.18 11.21
C LEU A 20 10.74 -7.48 9.99
N ALA A 21 11.74 -8.33 10.17
CA ALA A 21 12.56 -8.89 9.11
C ALA A 21 12.27 -10.38 8.99
N PHE A 22 12.30 -10.89 7.76
CA PHE A 22 12.20 -12.33 7.54
C PHE A 22 13.60 -12.91 7.56
N ASP A 23 13.86 -13.81 8.51
CA ASP A 23 15.08 -14.57 8.57
C ASP A 23 14.92 -15.82 7.69
N SER A 24 15.65 -15.84 6.58
CA SER A 24 15.61 -16.94 5.61
C SER A 24 16.23 -18.23 6.15
N SER A 25 17.05 -18.17 7.21
CA SER A 25 17.69 -19.34 7.81
C SER A 25 16.77 -20.10 8.76
N THR A 26 15.93 -19.38 9.52
CA THR A 26 14.95 -19.96 10.47
C THR A 26 13.53 -20.02 9.91
N GLY A 27 13.25 -19.32 8.81
CA GLY A 27 11.93 -19.20 8.21
C GLY A 27 10.94 -18.36 9.03
N GLN A 28 11.44 -17.58 9.99
CA GLN A 28 10.63 -16.80 10.93
C GLN A 28 10.76 -15.30 10.72
N TYR A 29 9.76 -14.56 11.19
CA TYR A 29 9.85 -13.11 11.28
C TYR A 29 10.48 -12.72 12.61
N ILE A 30 11.64 -12.08 12.54
CA ILE A 30 12.33 -11.51 13.71
C ILE A 30 12.09 -9.99 13.77
N GLN A 31 12.29 -9.41 14.95
CA GLN A 31 12.15 -7.97 15.13
C GLN A 31 13.33 -7.23 14.49
N ASN A 32 13.05 -6.36 13.52
CA ASN A 32 14.03 -5.40 13.01
C ASN A 32 14.00 -4.13 13.88
N ARG A 33 15.16 -3.76 14.41
CA ARG A 33 15.31 -2.53 15.20
C ARG A 33 15.07 -1.30 14.33
N ILE A 34 14.22 -0.39 14.81
CA ILE A 34 14.02 0.92 14.18
C ILE A 34 14.98 1.92 14.80
N ILE A 35 15.82 2.56 13.97
CA ILE A 35 16.77 3.58 14.42
C ILE A 35 16.03 4.87 14.77
N TYR A 36 15.17 5.32 13.85
CA TYR A 36 14.31 6.47 14.05
C TYR A 36 13.12 6.40 13.10
N GLY A 37 12.08 7.19 13.40
CA GLY A 37 10.96 7.36 12.49
C GLY A 37 10.00 8.43 12.99
N ALA A 38 9.35 9.09 12.04
CA ALA A 38 8.34 10.08 12.30
C ALA A 38 7.08 9.78 11.48
N ARG A 39 5.93 10.05 12.08
CA ARG A 39 4.64 9.93 11.41
C ARG A 39 3.82 11.18 11.69
N LEU A 40 3.45 11.87 10.63
CA LEU A 40 2.54 13.00 10.66
C LEU A 40 1.26 12.63 9.92
N SER A 41 0.11 12.96 10.49
CA SER A 41 -1.16 12.84 9.76
C SER A 41 -2.19 13.81 10.31
N GLY A 42 -3.00 14.37 9.44
CA GLY A 42 -3.99 15.37 9.84
C GLY A 42 -4.94 15.74 8.71
N ASN A 43 -5.96 16.53 9.05
CA ASN A 43 -6.84 17.13 8.07
C ASN A 43 -6.27 18.50 7.69
N VAL A 44 -5.94 18.71 6.41
CA VAL A 44 -5.51 20.02 5.89
C VAL A 44 -6.72 20.94 5.73
N THR A 45 -7.86 20.36 5.35
CA THR A 45 -9.16 21.03 5.27
C THR A 45 -10.25 20.05 5.68
N ASN A 46 -11.51 20.50 5.75
CA ASN A 46 -12.67 19.62 5.98
C ASN A 46 -12.85 18.52 4.92
N LYS A 47 -12.17 18.64 3.76
CA LYS A 47 -12.24 17.67 2.67
C LYS A 47 -10.94 16.91 2.44
N TRP A 48 -9.80 17.42 2.91
CA TRP A 48 -8.49 16.83 2.65
C TRP A 48 -7.87 16.29 3.92
N ARG A 49 -7.48 15.02 3.87
CA ARG A 49 -6.66 14.36 4.90
C ARG A 49 -5.38 13.87 4.27
N VAL A 50 -4.25 14.17 4.90
CA VAL A 50 -2.94 13.76 4.42
C VAL A 50 -2.17 13.11 5.55
N GLY A 51 -1.14 12.36 5.18
CA GLY A 51 -0.15 11.92 6.12
C GLY A 51 1.09 11.41 5.45
N LEU A 52 2.16 11.52 6.21
CA LEU A 52 3.50 11.20 5.82
C LEU A 52 4.12 10.36 6.94
N LEU A 53 4.81 9.29 6.56
CA LEU A 53 5.60 8.46 7.45
C LEU A 53 6.98 8.33 6.83
N ASN A 54 8.01 8.54 7.64
CA ASN A 54 9.38 8.16 7.30
C ASN A 54 9.96 7.34 8.45
N MET A 55 10.62 6.22 8.14
CA MET A 55 11.18 5.33 9.15
C MET A 55 12.45 4.68 8.65
N GLN A 56 13.48 4.60 9.49
CA GLN A 56 14.76 3.98 9.21
C GLN A 56 14.90 2.69 10.03
N GLY A 57 14.97 1.55 9.35
CA GLY A 57 15.32 0.26 9.96
C GLY A 57 16.84 0.11 10.07
N ALA A 58 17.32 -0.58 11.10
CA ALA A 58 18.71 -0.94 11.23
C ALA A 58 19.09 -2.04 10.23
N ALA A 59 20.37 -2.11 9.90
CA ALA A 59 20.94 -3.31 9.31
C ALA A 59 21.08 -4.40 10.38
N ASP A 60 21.01 -5.65 9.96
CA ASP A 60 21.27 -6.82 10.79
C ASP A 60 22.15 -7.81 10.00
N ASP A 61 23.43 -7.85 10.35
CA ASP A 61 24.43 -8.64 9.63
C ASP A 61 24.23 -10.15 9.85
N GLU A 62 23.61 -10.57 10.97
CA GLU A 62 23.39 -11.99 11.29
C GLU A 62 22.45 -12.67 10.27
N ILE A 63 21.49 -11.90 9.76
CA ILE A 63 20.51 -12.34 8.75
C ILE A 63 20.71 -11.67 7.38
N ALA A 64 21.85 -11.00 7.17
CA ALA A 64 22.17 -10.25 5.96
C ALA A 64 21.06 -9.26 5.54
N LEU A 65 20.45 -8.58 6.51
CA LEU A 65 19.40 -7.59 6.29
C LEU A 65 20.02 -6.18 6.11
N PRO A 66 19.87 -5.55 4.94
CA PRO A 66 20.30 -4.17 4.76
C PRO A 66 19.49 -3.18 5.59
N SER A 67 20.06 -2.00 5.82
CA SER A 67 19.32 -0.89 6.42
C SER A 67 18.36 -0.30 5.39
N TYR A 68 17.06 -0.25 5.71
CA TYR A 68 16.03 0.25 4.79
C TYR A 68 15.40 1.55 5.29
N ASN A 69 15.22 2.51 4.38
CA ASN A 69 14.36 3.66 4.57
C ASN A 69 12.96 3.38 4.02
N TYR A 70 11.95 3.56 4.86
CA TYR A 70 10.54 3.45 4.51
C TYR A 70 9.92 4.84 4.48
N THR A 71 9.39 5.24 3.33
CA THR A 71 8.59 6.45 3.18
C THR A 71 7.18 6.08 2.71
N VAL A 72 6.17 6.61 3.39
CA VAL A 72 4.77 6.46 2.97
C VAL A 72 4.13 7.83 2.91
N ALA A 73 3.59 8.19 1.75
CA ALA A 73 2.76 9.37 1.56
C ALA A 73 1.34 8.92 1.21
N ALA A 74 0.37 9.50 1.90
CA ALA A 74 -1.04 9.17 1.71
C ALA A 74 -1.86 10.45 1.67
N ALA A 75 -2.75 10.55 0.71
CA ALA A 75 -3.69 11.65 0.57
C ALA A 75 -5.10 11.11 0.36
N GLN A 76 -6.09 11.78 0.94
CA GLN A 76 -7.49 11.45 0.79
C GLN A 76 -8.29 12.74 0.64
N ARG A 77 -9.18 12.76 -0.36
CA ARG A 77 -10.12 13.85 -0.59
C ARG A 77 -11.56 13.33 -0.51
N ARG A 78 -12.38 13.93 0.34
CA ARG A 78 -13.84 13.74 0.36
C ARG A 78 -14.46 14.36 -0.90
N VAL A 79 -15.31 13.60 -1.57
CA VAL A 79 -16.05 14.00 -2.76
C VAL A 79 -17.54 13.75 -2.51
N GLY A 80 -18.38 14.75 -2.76
CA GLY A 80 -19.80 14.69 -2.41
C GLY A 80 -20.04 14.55 -0.91
N SER A 81 -21.11 13.84 -0.54
CA SER A 81 -21.48 13.65 0.86
C SER A 81 -20.61 12.58 1.53
N ASN A 82 -20.51 11.37 0.98
CA ASN A 82 -19.88 10.25 1.69
C ASN A 82 -18.81 9.49 0.88
N SER A 83 -18.51 9.94 -0.34
CA SER A 83 -17.48 9.33 -1.19
C SER A 83 -16.10 9.96 -0.94
N ASN A 84 -15.04 9.26 -1.32
CA ASN A 84 -13.68 9.79 -1.26
C ASN A 84 -12.78 9.17 -2.32
N ILE A 85 -11.82 9.97 -2.78
CA ILE A 85 -10.70 9.54 -3.61
C ILE A 85 -9.46 9.52 -2.73
N ARG A 86 -8.61 8.50 -2.87
CA ARG A 86 -7.40 8.32 -2.07
C ARG A 86 -6.23 7.98 -2.98
N GLY A 87 -5.09 8.58 -2.69
CA GLY A 87 -3.80 8.24 -3.28
C GLY A 87 -2.86 7.69 -2.22
N LEU A 88 -1.99 6.78 -2.64
CA LEU A 88 -0.96 6.16 -1.83
C LEU A 88 0.34 6.09 -2.61
N PHE A 89 1.43 6.43 -1.94
CA PHE A 89 2.78 6.17 -2.38
C PHE A 89 3.55 5.53 -1.23
N ILE A 90 4.24 4.44 -1.52
CA ILE A 90 5.12 3.72 -0.60
C ILE A 90 6.47 3.58 -1.28
N ASN A 91 7.52 3.81 -0.53
CA ASN A 91 8.90 3.59 -0.94
C ASN A 91 9.61 2.83 0.16
N LYS A 92 10.14 1.65 -0.16
CA LYS A 92 11.16 0.95 0.61
C LYS A 92 12.44 1.04 -0.21
N GLN A 93 13.50 1.60 0.35
CA GLN A 93 14.77 1.78 -0.35
C GLN A 93 15.92 1.41 0.57
N ASP A 94 16.93 0.73 0.04
CA ASP A 94 18.18 0.49 0.77
C ASP A 94 18.86 1.84 1.05
N PHE A 95 19.32 2.00 2.29
CA PHE A 95 19.98 3.22 2.74
C PHE A 95 21.37 3.40 2.09
N GLN A 96 22.07 2.31 1.82
CA GLN A 96 23.42 2.30 1.27
C GLN A 96 23.43 2.18 -0.26
N ASN A 97 22.37 1.62 -0.86
CA ASN A 97 22.23 1.44 -2.30
C ASN A 97 20.94 2.08 -2.84
N SER A 98 21.05 3.25 -3.48
CA SER A 98 19.88 3.96 -4.02
C SER A 98 19.19 3.24 -5.19
N ASP A 99 19.87 2.31 -5.85
CA ASP A 99 19.32 1.57 -6.99
C ASP A 99 18.46 0.38 -6.53
N ASP A 100 18.56 -0.04 -5.27
CA ASP A 100 17.70 -1.01 -4.65
C ASP A 100 16.47 -0.32 -4.02
N TYR A 101 15.35 -0.41 -4.74
CA TYR A 101 14.07 0.04 -4.22
C TYR A 101 12.91 -0.88 -4.60
N ASP A 102 11.89 -0.81 -3.75
CA ASP A 102 10.56 -1.32 -3.97
C ASP A 102 9.55 -0.21 -3.67
N ARG A 103 8.85 0.24 -4.71
CA ARG A 103 7.88 1.34 -4.63
C ARG A 103 6.50 0.84 -5.00
N VAL A 104 5.48 1.34 -4.33
CA VAL A 104 4.09 1.12 -4.72
C VAL A 104 3.40 2.45 -4.88
N ILE A 105 2.74 2.64 -6.02
CA ILE A 105 1.83 3.74 -6.27
C ILE A 105 0.42 3.20 -6.43
N GLY A 106 -0.56 3.91 -5.87
CA GLY A 106 -1.92 3.42 -5.83
C GLY A 106 -2.97 4.49 -5.71
N GLY A 107 -4.14 4.19 -6.29
CA GLY A 107 -5.33 5.03 -6.20
C GLY A 107 -6.57 4.20 -5.88
N ASP A 108 -7.42 4.76 -5.01
CA ASP A 108 -8.68 4.16 -4.61
C ASP A 108 -9.79 5.20 -4.73
N TYR A 109 -10.96 4.78 -5.22
CA TYR A 109 -12.19 5.54 -5.14
C TYR A 109 -13.23 4.75 -4.36
N ASN A 110 -13.58 5.26 -3.18
CA ASN A 110 -14.63 4.71 -2.33
C ASN A 110 -15.90 5.52 -2.56
N TYR A 111 -16.96 4.87 -2.98
CA TYR A 111 -18.24 5.52 -3.22
C TYR A 111 -19.28 5.10 -2.19
N ASN A 112 -20.10 6.07 -1.78
CA ASN A 112 -21.20 5.86 -0.87
C ASN A 112 -22.34 6.83 -1.24
N PHE A 113 -23.44 6.26 -1.71
CA PHE A 113 -24.58 7.01 -2.20
C PHE A 113 -25.88 6.59 -1.50
N LYS A 114 -26.84 7.52 -1.49
CA LYS A 114 -28.22 7.31 -1.00
C LYS A 114 -28.25 6.67 0.40
N SER A 115 -27.61 7.31 1.37
CA SER A 115 -27.59 6.86 2.78
C SER A 115 -27.11 5.42 2.96
N ASN A 116 -25.94 5.08 2.39
CA ASN A 116 -25.32 3.74 2.43
C ASN A 116 -26.09 2.65 1.66
N LYS A 117 -27.09 3.00 0.84
CA LYS A 117 -27.80 2.02 0.01
C LYS A 117 -26.90 1.41 -1.07
N TYR A 118 -25.99 2.21 -1.62
CA TYR A 118 -24.99 1.78 -2.59
C TYR A 118 -23.62 2.15 -2.06
N THR A 119 -22.79 1.16 -1.80
CA THR A 119 -21.42 1.36 -1.31
C THR A 119 -20.46 0.46 -2.04
N GLY A 120 -19.22 0.92 -2.19
CA GLY A 120 -18.15 0.04 -2.61
C GLY A 120 -16.89 0.82 -2.96
N SER A 121 -15.97 0.15 -3.63
CA SER A 121 -14.71 0.74 -4.04
C SER A 121 -14.23 0.24 -5.39
N VAL A 122 -13.41 1.04 -6.04
CA VAL A 122 -12.54 0.62 -7.14
C VAL A 122 -11.13 1.07 -6.80
N TYR A 123 -10.14 0.21 -7.04
CA TYR A 123 -8.75 0.54 -6.78
C TYR A 123 -7.83 -0.06 -7.83
N TYR A 124 -6.67 0.58 -7.97
CA TYR A 124 -5.55 0.10 -8.77
C TYR A 124 -4.25 0.45 -8.06
N HIS A 125 -3.41 -0.54 -7.81
CA HIS A 125 -2.07 -0.40 -7.23
C HIS A 125 -1.04 -1.06 -8.15
N GLN A 126 0.10 -0.42 -8.29
CA GLN A 126 1.22 -0.92 -9.08
C GLN A 126 2.51 -0.82 -8.28
N GLN A 127 3.27 -1.91 -8.32
CA GLN A 127 4.60 -2.01 -7.77
C GLN A 127 5.63 -1.70 -8.86
N LEU A 128 6.60 -0.87 -8.50
CA LEU A 128 7.73 -0.46 -9.29
C LEU A 128 8.97 -0.88 -8.49
N ASN A 129 9.59 -1.98 -8.89
CA ASN A 129 10.84 -2.43 -8.31
C ASN A 129 11.96 -2.35 -9.35
N ASN A 130 13.19 -2.29 -8.87
CA ASN A 130 14.38 -2.27 -9.71
C ASN A 130 15.23 -3.54 -9.54
N GLN A 131 14.73 -4.46 -8.71
CA GLN A 131 15.36 -5.72 -8.30
C GLN A 131 15.61 -6.70 -9.46
N PHE A 132 15.01 -6.47 -10.63
CA PHE A 132 15.13 -7.32 -11.82
C PHE A 132 15.87 -6.68 -13.00
N LYS A 133 16.52 -5.53 -12.83
CA LYS A 133 17.37 -4.95 -13.89
C LYS A 133 18.56 -5.87 -14.17
N GLY A 134 18.43 -6.72 -15.19
CA GLY A 134 19.46 -7.69 -15.60
C GLY A 134 18.91 -9.02 -16.14
N HIS A 135 17.64 -9.32 -15.90
CA HIS A 135 16.90 -10.37 -16.60
C HIS A 135 15.97 -9.71 -17.63
N GLU A 136 15.64 -10.38 -18.75
CA GLU A 136 14.85 -9.86 -19.90
C GLU A 136 13.39 -9.43 -19.58
N LEU A 137 13.06 -9.26 -18.29
CA LEU A 137 11.72 -9.06 -17.76
C LEU A 137 11.78 -7.94 -16.71
N ASP A 138 11.44 -6.70 -17.08
CA ASP A 138 11.03 -5.70 -16.08
C ASP A 138 9.64 -6.14 -15.58
N SER A 139 9.59 -6.77 -14.40
CA SER A 139 8.36 -7.34 -13.83
C SER A 139 7.76 -6.42 -12.75
N GLY A 140 6.67 -5.75 -13.09
CA GLY A 140 5.90 -4.93 -12.14
C GLY A 140 4.69 -5.70 -11.63
N LEU A 141 4.59 -5.93 -10.32
CA LEU A 141 3.35 -6.48 -9.75
C LEU A 141 2.25 -5.41 -9.82
N PHE A 142 1.02 -5.83 -10.09
CA PHE A 142 -0.14 -4.96 -10.00
C PHE A 142 -1.30 -5.66 -9.32
N SER A 143 -2.18 -4.85 -8.76
CA SER A 143 -3.48 -5.32 -8.29
C SER A 143 -4.54 -4.30 -8.63
N HIS A 144 -5.70 -4.79 -9.05
CA HIS A 144 -6.88 -3.98 -9.17
C HIS A 144 -8.08 -4.74 -8.65
N GLY A 145 -9.09 -3.99 -8.25
CA GLY A 145 -10.31 -4.59 -7.80
C GLY A 145 -11.46 -3.62 -7.83
N PHE A 146 -12.63 -4.23 -7.74
CA PHE A 146 -13.91 -3.55 -7.71
C PHE A 146 -14.79 -4.30 -6.73
N ASP A 147 -15.39 -3.58 -5.81
CA ASP A 147 -16.46 -4.11 -4.98
C ASP A 147 -17.68 -3.22 -5.08
N PHE A 148 -18.84 -3.86 -4.98
CA PHE A 148 -20.14 -3.22 -5.01
C PHE A 148 -21.05 -3.90 -4.00
N ASN A 149 -21.73 -3.09 -3.22
CA ASN A 149 -22.67 -3.52 -2.21
C ASN A 149 -23.97 -2.72 -2.35
N TYR A 150 -25.06 -3.46 -2.42
CA TYR A 150 -26.41 -2.96 -2.32
C TYR A 150 -27.00 -3.39 -0.98
N ASN A 151 -27.50 -2.43 -0.20
CA ASN A 151 -27.98 -2.69 1.15
C ASN A 151 -29.29 -1.95 1.42
N THR A 152 -30.38 -2.70 1.57
CA THR A 152 -31.65 -2.26 2.17
C THR A 152 -32.01 -3.18 3.33
N PRO A 153 -33.03 -2.85 4.15
CA PRO A 153 -33.49 -3.74 5.21
C PRO A 153 -33.92 -5.13 4.70
N GLU A 154 -34.43 -5.20 3.48
CA GLU A 154 -35.01 -6.42 2.88
C GLU A 154 -34.03 -7.21 2.02
N LEU A 155 -33.06 -6.54 1.39
CA LEU A 155 -32.13 -7.17 0.46
C LEU A 155 -30.71 -6.66 0.66
N ARG A 156 -29.78 -7.61 0.76
CA ARG A 156 -28.34 -7.36 0.70
C ARG A 156 -27.76 -8.13 -0.47
N ALA A 157 -27.10 -7.43 -1.38
CA ALA A 157 -26.35 -8.03 -2.47
C ALA A 157 -24.96 -7.44 -2.48
N SER A 158 -23.96 -8.30 -2.70
CA SER A 158 -22.57 -7.90 -2.70
C SER A 158 -21.84 -8.61 -3.83
N TYR A 159 -20.98 -7.86 -4.51
CA TYR A 159 -20.11 -8.36 -5.56
C TYR A 159 -18.69 -7.90 -5.28
N TYR A 160 -17.74 -8.81 -5.43
CA TYR A 160 -16.33 -8.57 -5.20
C TYR A 160 -15.53 -9.12 -6.37
N HIS A 161 -14.66 -8.30 -6.93
CA HIS A 161 -13.74 -8.66 -7.98
C HIS A 161 -12.35 -8.16 -7.60
N THR A 162 -11.35 -9.00 -7.83
CA THR A 162 -9.97 -8.67 -7.54
C THR A 162 -9.08 -9.49 -8.45
N ILE A 163 -8.10 -8.83 -9.04
CA ILE A 163 -7.04 -9.42 -9.83
C ILE A 163 -5.71 -8.95 -9.25
N VAL A 164 -4.78 -9.89 -9.17
CA VAL A 164 -3.37 -9.66 -8.86
C VAL A 164 -2.58 -10.30 -9.98
N GLY A 165 -1.61 -9.57 -10.53
CA GLY A 165 -0.85 -10.04 -11.67
C GLY A 165 0.55 -9.46 -11.72
N ILE A 166 1.28 -9.91 -12.74
CA ILE A 166 2.62 -9.45 -13.09
C ILE A 166 2.53 -8.81 -14.47
N ILE A 167 3.00 -7.58 -14.60
CA ILE A 167 3.25 -6.95 -15.90
C ILE A 167 4.67 -7.27 -16.29
N ILE A 168 4.83 -7.97 -17.41
CA ILE A 168 6.13 -8.21 -18.03
C ILE A 168 6.31 -7.15 -19.10
N THR A 169 7.33 -6.31 -18.94
CA THR A 169 7.75 -5.36 -19.99
C THR A 169 9.00 -5.91 -20.66
N HIS A 170 8.93 -6.20 -21.96
CA HIS A 170 10.13 -6.42 -22.77
C HIS A 170 10.68 -5.06 -23.21
N LYS A 171 11.99 -4.89 -23.12
CA LYS A 171 12.69 -3.72 -23.65
C LYS A 171 12.92 -3.83 -25.14
#